data_AF-A0A0Q8UWK7-F1
#
_entry.id   AF-A0A0Q8UWK7-F1
#
_cell.length_a   1.000
_cell.length_b   1.000
_cell.length_c   1.000
_cell.angle_alpha   90.00
_cell.angle_beta   90.00
_cell.angle_gamma   90.00
#
_symmetry.space_group_name_H-M   'P 1'
#
loop_
_entity.id
_entity.type
_entity.pdbx_description
1 polymer ?
#
loop_
_entity_poly.entity_id
_entity_poly.type
_entity_poly.pdbx_seq_one_letter_code
_entity_poly.pdbx_strand_id
1 'polypeptide(L)'
;MIQDALLRAAVWVTAATPTPTPTGGPSDDQVTPGVVGFVVTFLVAVAAVLLALDMTRRIRRVRYRAEIAEKLDAEQAGQSGEAGPDSQDDTAR
;
A
#
# COMPACT_ATOMS: atom_id res chain seq x y z
N MET A 1 -9.17 62.52 -33.52
CA MET A 1 -7.74 62.56 -33.91
C MET A 1 -6.88 61.74 -32.93
N ILE A 2 -6.66 62.19 -31.68
CA ILE A 2 -5.79 61.49 -30.71
C ILE A 2 -6.42 60.17 -30.22
N GLN A 3 -7.72 60.15 -29.91
CA GLN A 3 -8.43 58.92 -29.52
C GLN A 3 -8.45 57.86 -30.63
N ASP A 4 -8.58 58.25 -31.90
CA ASP A 4 -8.53 57.31 -33.02
C ASP A 4 -7.14 56.68 -33.19
N ALA A 5 -6.08 57.45 -32.93
CA ALA A 5 -4.71 56.97 -32.94
C ALA A 5 -4.44 55.99 -31.78
N LEU A 6 -4.96 56.30 -30.59
CA LEU A 6 -4.82 55.44 -29.40
C LEU A 6 -5.62 54.13 -29.55
N LEU A 7 -6.83 54.18 -30.10
CA LEU A 7 -7.64 52.97 -30.37
C LEU A 7 -7.00 52.08 -31.44
N ARG A 8 -6.41 52.66 -32.49
CA ARG A 8 -5.68 51.89 -33.52
C ARG A 8 -4.38 51.30 -32.99
N ALA A 9 -3.67 52.01 -32.12
CA ALA A 9 -2.46 51.50 -31.48
C ALA A 9 -2.77 50.34 -30.51
N ALA A 10 -3.84 50.45 -29.72
CA ALA A 10 -4.28 49.37 -28.84
C ALA A 10 -4.63 48.09 -29.63
N VAL A 11 -5.33 48.23 -30.76
CA VAL A 11 -5.63 47.11 -31.67
C VAL A 11 -4.34 46.48 -32.21
N TRP A 12 -3.34 47.26 -32.61
CA TRP A 12 -2.06 46.72 -33.06
C TRP A 12 -1.24 46.02 -31.96
N VAL A 13 -1.32 46.49 -30.72
CA VAL A 13 -0.62 45.87 -29.57
C VAL A 13 -1.28 44.55 -29.15
N THR A 14 -2.59 44.39 -29.32
CA THR A 14 -3.29 43.13 -29.02
C THR A 14 -3.42 42.18 -30.22
N ALA A 15 -3.30 42.67 -31.46
CA ALA A 15 -3.58 41.89 -32.67
C ALA A 15 -2.45 40.95 -33.13
N ALA A 16 -1.29 40.92 -32.47
CA ALA A 16 -0.19 40.07 -32.91
C ALA A 16 0.63 39.51 -31.75
N THR A 17 0.01 38.69 -30.88
CA THR A 17 0.79 37.65 -30.22
C THR A 17 0.65 36.39 -31.08
N PRO A 18 1.67 35.99 -31.88
CA PRO A 18 1.60 34.73 -32.57
C PRO A 18 1.47 33.61 -31.53
N THR A 19 0.38 32.85 -31.58
CA THR A 19 0.26 31.61 -30.81
C THR A 19 1.38 30.69 -31.28
N PRO A 20 2.33 30.29 -30.41
CA PRO A 20 3.36 29.35 -30.82
C PRO A 20 2.67 28.04 -31.20
N THR A 21 2.81 27.63 -32.46
CA THR A 21 2.45 26.29 -32.89
C THR A 21 3.39 25.33 -32.18
N PRO A 22 2.89 24.39 -31.34
CA PRO A 22 3.75 23.41 -30.71
C PRO A 22 4.44 22.60 -31.82
N THR A 23 5.73 22.84 -32.00
CA THR A 23 6.55 22.14 -32.99
C THR A 23 7.25 21.00 -32.26
N GLY A 24 6.85 19.77 -32.56
CA GLY A 24 7.39 18.57 -31.92
C GLY A 24 6.61 18.17 -30.66
N GLY A 25 5.70 17.20 -30.80
CA GLY A 25 5.26 16.40 -29.66
C GLY A 25 6.44 15.56 -29.14
N PRO A 26 6.41 15.09 -27.89
CA PRO A 26 7.44 14.20 -27.39
C PRO A 26 7.51 12.98 -28.30
N SER A 27 8.71 12.64 -28.77
CA SER A 27 8.95 11.43 -29.54
C SER A 27 8.60 10.19 -28.71
N ASP A 28 8.27 9.08 -29.37
CA ASP A 28 7.84 7.84 -28.69
C ASP A 28 8.83 7.35 -27.61
N ASP A 29 10.13 7.56 -27.84
CA ASP A 29 11.21 7.26 -26.88
C ASP A 29 11.15 8.11 -25.60
N GLN A 30 10.52 9.29 -25.67
CA GLN A 30 10.41 10.25 -24.59
C GLN A 30 9.20 9.94 -23.68
N VAL A 31 8.19 9.23 -24.20
CA VAL A 31 6.96 8.87 -23.46
C VAL A 31 6.90 7.39 -23.06
N THR A 32 7.78 6.57 -23.63
CA THR A 32 7.85 5.16 -23.25
C THR A 32 8.85 5.01 -22.10
N PRO A 33 8.43 4.47 -20.94
CA PRO A 33 9.36 4.03 -19.92
C PRO A 33 10.12 2.84 -20.53
N GLY A 34 11.25 3.10 -21.19
CA GLY A 34 12.04 2.08 -21.89
C GLY A 34 12.55 0.98 -20.96
N VAL A 35 13.65 0.31 -21.32
CA VAL A 35 14.15 -0.84 -20.53
C VAL A 35 14.31 -0.52 -19.04
N VAL A 36 14.77 0.70 -18.70
CA VAL A 36 14.89 1.15 -17.30
C VAL A 36 13.54 1.14 -16.58
N GLY A 37 12.50 1.70 -17.19
CA GLY A 37 11.17 1.76 -16.55
C GLY A 37 10.48 0.40 -16.46
N PHE A 38 10.74 -0.49 -17.41
CA PHE A 38 10.32 -1.90 -17.32
C PHE A 38 10.99 -2.59 -16.12
N VAL A 39 12.31 -2.43 -15.94
CA VAL A 39 13.05 -3.04 -14.82
C VAL A 39 12.54 -2.50 -13.48
N VAL A 40 12.32 -1.19 -13.36
CA VAL A 40 11.75 -0.59 -12.14
C VAL A 40 10.38 -1.18 -11.82
N THR A 41 9.48 -1.24 -12.81
CA THR A 41 8.13 -1.81 -12.64
C THR A 41 8.19 -3.30 -12.28
N PHE A 42 9.08 -4.05 -12.92
CA PHE A 42 9.30 -5.46 -12.62
C PHE A 42 9.75 -5.67 -11.17
N LEU A 43 10.69 -4.86 -10.68
CA LEU A 43 11.13 -4.92 -9.28
C LEU A 43 10.00 -4.59 -8.31
N VAL A 44 9.16 -3.59 -8.61
CA VAL A 44 7.97 -3.29 -7.80
C VAL A 44 7.00 -4.48 -7.77
N ALA A 45 6.76 -5.12 -8.92
CA ALA A 45 5.91 -6.30 -9.00
C ALA A 45 6.47 -7.47 -8.16
N VAL A 46 7.78 -7.74 -8.27
CA VAL A 46 8.47 -8.76 -7.46
C VAL A 46 8.35 -8.43 -5.97
N ALA A 47 8.57 -7.17 -5.57
CA ALA A 47 8.41 -6.75 -4.18
C ALA A 47 6.98 -6.94 -3.68
N ALA A 48 5.98 -6.62 -4.49
CA ALA A 48 4.57 -6.86 -4.15
C ALA A 48 4.26 -8.35 -3.96
N VAL A 49 4.78 -9.22 -4.84
CA VAL A 49 4.63 -10.69 -4.70
C VAL A 49 5.33 -11.19 -3.45
N LEU A 50 6.57 -10.77 -3.20
CA LEU A 50 7.31 -11.15 -1.99
C LEU A 50 6.60 -10.70 -0.72
N LEU A 51 5.99 -9.50 -0.73
CA LEU A 51 5.19 -9.01 0.38
C LEU A 51 3.94 -9.85 0.60
N ALA A 52 3.25 -10.25 -0.46
CA ALA A 52 2.10 -11.15 -0.35
C ALA A 52 2.49 -12.53 0.20
N LEU A 53 3.63 -13.07 -0.23
CA LEU A 53 4.18 -14.33 0.28
C LEU A 53 4.65 -14.22 1.73
N ASP A 54 5.25 -13.10 2.11
CA ASP A 54 5.63 -12.83 3.51
C ASP A 54 4.39 -12.73 4.40
N MET A 55 3.38 -11.96 3.98
CA MET A 55 2.10 -11.81 4.67
C MET A 55 1.46 -13.18 4.92
N THR A 56 1.35 -14.01 3.88
CA THR A 56 0.76 -15.35 4.01
C THR A 56 1.59 -16.27 4.91
N ARG A 57 2.93 -16.29 4.77
CA ARG A 57 3.81 -17.04 5.69
C ARG A 57 3.69 -16.56 7.13
N ARG A 58 3.59 -15.26 7.35
CA ARG A 58 3.43 -14.65 8.67
C ARG A 58 2.11 -15.05 9.32
N ILE A 59 1.00 -14.91 8.61
CA ILE A 59 -0.33 -15.32 9.09
C ILE A 59 -0.32 -16.80 9.47
N ARG A 60 0.22 -17.65 8.59
CA ARG A 60 0.26 -19.10 8.82
C ARG A 60 1.09 -19.44 10.06
N ARG A 61 2.25 -18.79 10.26
CA ARG A 61 3.10 -18.98 11.44
C ARG A 61 2.43 -18.51 12.75
N VAL A 62 1.72 -17.40 12.74
CA VAL A 62 1.07 -16.85 13.95
C VAL A 62 -0.11 -17.73 14.38
N ARG A 63 -0.95 -18.17 13.43
CA ARG A 63 -2.13 -19.00 13.72
C ARG A 63 -1.78 -20.36 14.34
N TYR A 64 -0.79 -21.07 13.78
CA TYR A 64 -0.39 -22.37 14.35
C TYR A 64 0.09 -22.26 15.81
N ARG A 65 0.74 -21.16 16.17
CA ARG A 65 1.20 -20.94 17.55
C ARG A 65 0.03 -20.69 18.51
N ALA A 66 -0.98 -19.95 18.08
CA ALA A 66 -2.17 -19.69 18.89
C ALA A 66 -2.98 -20.97 19.14
N GLU A 67 -3.22 -21.78 18.09
CA GLU A 67 -4.00 -23.02 18.20
C GLU A 67 -3.33 -24.07 19.10
N ILE A 68 -2.00 -24.14 19.13
CA ILE A 68 -1.27 -25.05 20.03
C ILE A 68 -1.32 -24.53 21.48
N ALA A 69 -1.13 -23.22 21.68
CA ALA A 69 -1.19 -22.63 23.01
C ALA A 69 -2.57 -22.82 23.65
N GLU A 70 -3.64 -22.63 22.88
CA GLU A 70 -5.03 -22.81 23.35
C GLU A 70 -5.33 -24.27 23.75
N LYS A 71 -4.84 -25.25 22.99
CA LYS A 71 -4.97 -26.67 23.37
C LYS A 71 -4.24 -27.00 24.66
N LEU A 72 -3.02 -26.48 24.81
CA LEU A 72 -2.22 -26.72 26.01
C LEU A 72 -2.85 -26.05 27.25
N ASP A 73 -3.43 -24.86 27.08
CA ASP A 73 -4.14 -24.15 28.14
C ASP A 73 -5.44 -24.88 28.53
N ALA A 74 -6.20 -25.41 27.55
CA ALA A 74 -7.39 -26.22 27.81
C ALA A 74 -7.07 -27.55 28.53
N GLU A 75 -5.96 -28.21 28.17
CA GLU A 75 -5.50 -29.42 28.86
C GLU A 75 -5.05 -29.12 30.29
N GLN A 76 -4.40 -27.99 30.55
CA GLN A 76 -4.02 -27.56 31.89
C GLN A 76 -5.24 -27.14 32.74
N ALA A 77 -6.20 -26.46 32.14
CA ALA A 77 -7.46 -26.10 32.80
C ALA A 77 -8.29 -27.35 33.16
N GLY A 78 -8.35 -28.34 32.27
CA GLY A 78 -9.01 -29.62 32.54
C GLY A 78 -8.34 -30.42 33.66
N GLN A 79 -7.00 -30.41 33.74
CA GLN A 79 -6.26 -31.05 34.83
C GLN A 79 -6.39 -30.31 36.18
N SER A 80 -6.59 -28.99 36.15
CA SER A 80 -6.75 -28.18 37.37
C SER A 80 -8.17 -28.23 37.93
N GLY A 81 -9.20 -28.44 37.09
CA GLY A 81 -10.60 -28.57 37.50
C GLY A 81 -10.93 -29.89 38.21
N GLU A 82 -10.20 -30.96 37.90
CA GLU A 82 -10.40 -32.28 38.51
C GLU A 82 -9.71 -32.42 39.89
N ALA A 83 -8.96 -31.40 40.32
CA ALA A 83 -8.27 -31.33 41.62
C ALA A 83 -9.04 -30.46 42.65
N GLY A 84 -10.37 -30.46 42.60
CA GLY A 84 -11.27 -29.84 43.58
C GLY A 84 -11.53 -30.73 44.82
N PRO A 85 -12.06 -30.20 45.94
CA PRO A 85 -11.62 -30.51 47.30
C PRO A 85 -12.31 -31.73 47.95
N ASP A 86 -12.01 -32.95 47.52
CA ASP A 86 -12.54 -34.18 48.15
C ASP A 86 -11.66 -34.74 49.29
N SER A 87 -10.69 -33.97 49.79
CA SER A 87 -9.70 -34.46 50.80
C SER A 87 -9.81 -33.83 52.20
N GLN A 88 -10.91 -33.14 52.54
CA GLN A 88 -11.04 -32.47 53.85
C GLN A 88 -12.03 -33.09 54.85
N ASP A 89 -12.69 -34.22 54.57
CA ASP A 89 -13.75 -34.75 55.45
C ASP A 89 -13.40 -36.02 56.25
N ASP A 90 -12.11 -36.45 56.31
CA ASP A 90 -11.68 -37.67 57.03
C ASP A 90 -10.85 -37.40 58.31
N THR A 91 -11.01 -36.23 58.95
CA THR A 91 -10.33 -35.90 60.22
C THR A 91 -11.24 -35.75 61.44
N ALA A 92 -12.55 -35.96 61.30
CA ALA A 92 -13.48 -35.99 62.42
C ALA A 92 -13.87 -37.43 62.77
N ARG A 93 -12.93 -38.15 63.37
CA ARG A 93 -13.11 -39.46 63.99
C ARG A 93 -13.35 -39.32 65.49
#